data_AF-A0A7Y1VV78-F1
#
_entry.id   AF-A0A7Y1VV78-F1
#
_cell.length_a   1.000
_cell.length_b   1.000
_cell.length_c   1.000
_cell.angle_alpha   90.00
_cell.angle_beta   90.00
_cell.angle_gamma   90.00
#
_symmetry.space_group_name_H-M   'P 1'
#
loop_
_entity.id
_entity.type
_entity.pdbx_description
1 polymer ?
#
loop_
_entity_poly.entity_id
_entity_poly.type
_entity_poly.pdbx_seq_one_letter_code
_entity_poly.pdbx_strand_id
1 'polypeptide(L)'
;MKWTATYSKLLKESQEDALEPEELVTYALAAYLTGRDGESFQILEQAHQAFLELSKTEQAIRCAFWLGLMLLTAGEKARGGGWIARGERLLTDAKDSEYSVKGLLLIPGALGALYGGQTDKALKLFKKAATIGEEFSDTDLIALGRLGHGQAMIQQGNVAKGLKLLDETMVTVETQQVFPVACGIIYCAVIETCRKVWDLGRAKEWTLALTRWCASQPDIVPFRGQCLVRRAEIIQFHGDWDKALEEARDACNLLIRPPGEPAAGEAFYRQAELLRLFGSFEEAEDCYREASKWGRKPQPGLAFLRLAQGQYDAAETSIRNTLQETSDKIGRLELLPAVVRIMIAVNQTEEALAATRELCAIANQIDTPHLHAMSAHCQAAVSLAEGSTAPALEYLQKALKFWHTLNLPYELANTNELKGLVYRELNDKDSSDVALVAAKWVYEQLNARPDLERIEQMVNQKQPDQNFGLTLRELQVLRRVASGRTNKSVAADLMISERTVDRHMSNIFNKLGLSSRVEAATFALKNNLLES
;
A
#
# COMPACT_ATOMS: atom_id res chain seq x y z
N MET A 1 13.96 -3.42 -30.54
CA MET A 1 13.90 -2.26 -31.47
C MET A 1 14.29 -1.02 -30.67
N LYS A 2 15.09 -0.09 -31.24
CA LYS A 2 15.48 1.16 -30.55
C LYS A 2 14.56 2.30 -31.00
N TRP A 3 13.58 2.67 -30.17
CA TRP A 3 12.53 3.62 -30.54
C TRP A 3 13.07 5.02 -30.84
N THR A 4 14.11 5.47 -30.15
CA THR A 4 14.78 6.75 -30.43
C THR A 4 15.43 6.75 -31.82
N ALA A 5 16.04 5.63 -32.20
CA ALA A 5 16.65 5.47 -33.52
C ALA A 5 15.58 5.39 -34.62
N THR A 6 14.49 4.65 -34.38
CA THR A 6 13.34 4.58 -35.28
C THR A 6 12.72 5.96 -35.49
N TYR A 7 12.49 6.73 -34.41
CA TYR A 7 12.00 8.10 -34.48
C TYR A 7 12.94 8.98 -35.31
N SER A 8 14.24 8.95 -35.01
CA SER A 8 15.22 9.82 -35.70
C SER A 8 15.31 9.50 -37.19
N LYS A 9 15.19 8.22 -37.55
CA LYS A 9 15.15 7.75 -38.94
C LYS A 9 13.90 8.28 -39.66
N LEU A 10 12.72 8.03 -39.09
CA LEU A 10 11.44 8.42 -39.71
C LEU A 10 11.26 9.95 -39.76
N LEU A 11 11.77 10.68 -38.77
CA LEU A 11 11.83 12.14 -38.81
C LEU A 11 12.63 12.62 -40.03
N LYS A 12 13.81 12.04 -40.27
CA LYS A 12 14.65 12.40 -41.42
C LYS A 12 13.95 12.04 -42.75
N GLU A 13 13.41 10.83 -42.85
CA GLU A 13 12.69 10.38 -44.05
C GLU A 13 11.48 11.28 -44.34
N SER A 14 10.72 11.69 -43.32
CA SER A 14 9.57 12.59 -43.48
C SER A 14 9.93 14.01 -43.97
N GLN A 15 11.21 14.40 -43.87
CA GLN A 15 11.70 15.69 -44.39
C GLN A 15 12.17 15.58 -45.84
N GLU A 16 12.53 14.38 -46.29
CA GLU A 16 13.07 14.12 -47.63
C GLU A 16 11.95 13.67 -48.58
N ASP A 17 11.06 12.77 -48.13
CA ASP A 17 9.98 12.17 -48.92
C ASP A 17 8.68 12.02 -48.11
N ALA A 18 7.56 11.77 -48.80
CA ALA A 18 6.30 11.44 -48.15
C ALA A 18 6.35 10.00 -47.61
N LEU A 19 6.09 9.83 -46.30
CA LEU A 19 6.03 8.53 -45.66
C LEU A 19 4.75 7.77 -46.05
N GLU A 20 4.86 6.45 -46.17
CA GLU A 20 3.69 5.59 -46.33
C GLU A 20 2.81 5.61 -45.06
N PRO A 21 1.49 5.39 -45.16
CA PRO A 21 0.58 5.44 -43.99
C PRO A 21 1.00 4.50 -42.84
N GLU A 22 1.50 3.31 -43.15
CA GLU A 22 2.00 2.36 -42.16
C GLU A 22 3.29 2.86 -41.46
N GLU A 23 4.12 3.62 -42.17
CA GLU A 23 5.32 4.26 -41.60
C GLU A 23 4.93 5.45 -40.71
N LEU A 24 3.89 6.21 -41.08
CA LEU A 24 3.33 7.26 -40.22
C LEU A 24 2.83 6.69 -38.89
N VAL A 25 2.17 5.53 -38.88
CA VAL A 25 1.76 4.87 -37.62
C VAL A 25 2.98 4.50 -36.78
N THR A 26 4.02 3.95 -37.41
CA THR A 26 5.27 3.59 -36.71
C THR A 26 5.99 4.82 -36.17
N TYR A 27 5.96 5.93 -36.92
CA TYR A 27 6.55 7.20 -36.54
C TYR A 27 5.81 7.83 -35.36
N ALA A 28 4.48 7.87 -35.41
CA ALA A 28 3.63 8.30 -34.32
C ALA A 28 3.89 7.47 -33.05
N LEU A 29 4.03 6.15 -33.18
CA LEU A 29 4.33 5.26 -32.06
C LEU A 29 5.72 5.54 -31.46
N ALA A 30 6.75 5.72 -32.29
CA ALA A 30 8.09 6.05 -31.83
C ALA A 30 8.12 7.41 -31.11
N ALA A 31 7.40 8.41 -31.63
CA ALA A 31 7.23 9.70 -30.96
C ALA A 31 6.51 9.55 -29.60
N TYR A 32 5.41 8.77 -29.56
CA TYR A 32 4.67 8.52 -28.32
C TYR A 32 5.56 7.84 -27.28
N LEU A 33 6.21 6.72 -27.62
CA LEU A 33 7.03 5.95 -26.67
C LEU A 33 8.26 6.72 -26.16
N THR A 34 8.72 7.74 -26.90
CA THR A 34 9.87 8.58 -26.53
C THR A 34 9.50 9.91 -25.84
N GLY A 35 8.21 10.15 -25.54
CA GLY A 35 7.78 11.31 -24.75
C GLY A 35 7.25 12.50 -25.55
N ARG A 36 7.03 12.35 -26.86
CA ARG A 36 6.63 13.44 -27.76
C ARG A 36 5.15 13.33 -28.14
N ASP A 37 4.27 13.53 -27.16
CA ASP A 37 2.85 13.18 -27.30
C ASP A 37 2.11 14.07 -28.29
N GLY A 38 2.32 15.39 -28.21
CA GLY A 38 1.70 16.33 -29.16
C GLY A 38 2.09 16.05 -30.61
N GLU A 39 3.35 15.69 -30.84
CA GLU A 39 3.86 15.31 -32.17
C GLU A 39 3.27 13.97 -32.62
N SER A 40 3.27 12.96 -31.73
CA SER A 40 2.64 11.66 -32.00
C SER A 40 1.18 11.80 -32.42
N PHE A 41 0.41 12.64 -31.71
CA PHE A 41 -0.99 12.87 -32.03
C PHE A 41 -1.14 13.44 -33.43
N GLN A 42 -0.36 14.47 -33.79
CA GLN A 42 -0.39 15.06 -35.13
C GLN A 42 -0.02 14.05 -36.23
N ILE A 43 1.00 13.22 -36.02
CA ILE A 43 1.40 12.20 -36.99
C ILE A 43 0.29 11.14 -37.16
N LEU A 44 -0.38 10.75 -36.07
CA LEU A 44 -1.47 9.77 -36.13
C LEU A 44 -2.73 10.35 -36.81
N GLU A 45 -2.96 11.65 -36.70
CA GLU A 45 -3.98 12.37 -37.48
C GLU A 45 -3.67 12.31 -38.99
N GLN A 46 -2.40 12.48 -39.38
CA GLN A 46 -1.96 12.35 -40.76
C GLN A 46 -2.11 10.91 -41.27
N ALA A 47 -1.71 9.91 -40.47
CA ALA A 47 -1.87 8.50 -40.81
C ALA A 47 -3.35 8.16 -41.06
N HIS A 48 -4.25 8.63 -40.19
CA HIS A 48 -5.70 8.46 -40.35
C HIS A 48 -6.19 9.00 -41.70
N GLN A 49 -5.80 10.22 -42.05
CA GLN A 49 -6.20 10.87 -43.30
C GLN A 49 -5.64 10.12 -44.52
N ALA A 50 -4.37 9.72 -44.47
CA ALA A 50 -3.74 8.98 -45.56
C ALA A 50 -4.41 7.60 -45.80
N PHE A 51 -4.82 6.90 -44.73
CA PHE A 51 -5.59 5.66 -44.87
C PHE A 51 -6.97 5.89 -45.50
N LEU A 52 -7.65 7.01 -45.20
CA LEU A 52 -8.92 7.35 -45.85
C LEU A 52 -8.75 7.62 -47.35
N GLU A 53 -7.69 8.32 -47.73
CA GLU A 53 -7.37 8.60 -49.14
C GLU A 53 -7.11 7.31 -49.94
N LEU A 54 -6.54 6.30 -49.28
CA LEU A 54 -6.33 4.96 -49.85
C LEU A 54 -7.55 4.02 -49.70
N SER A 55 -8.69 4.50 -49.19
CA SER A 55 -9.88 3.68 -48.90
C SER A 55 -9.62 2.50 -47.94
N LYS A 56 -8.59 2.59 -47.10
CA LYS A 56 -8.24 1.63 -46.04
C LYS A 56 -9.00 1.97 -44.75
N THR A 57 -10.32 1.79 -44.77
CA THR A 57 -11.24 2.24 -43.71
C THR A 57 -10.93 1.62 -42.33
N GLU A 58 -10.56 0.34 -42.28
CA GLU A 58 -10.26 -0.34 -41.02
C GLU A 58 -9.06 0.29 -40.31
N GLN A 59 -7.96 0.53 -41.04
CA GLN A 59 -6.75 1.16 -40.53
C GLN A 59 -7.01 2.62 -40.10
N ALA A 60 -7.83 3.35 -40.86
CA ALA A 60 -8.26 4.69 -40.47
C ALA A 60 -9.03 4.68 -39.14
N ILE A 61 -9.98 3.73 -38.95
CA ILE A 61 -10.70 3.57 -37.67
C ILE A 61 -9.73 3.23 -36.54
N ARG A 62 -8.75 2.35 -36.77
CA ARG A 62 -7.75 1.98 -35.76
C ARG A 62 -6.90 3.17 -35.32
N CYS A 63 -6.51 4.05 -36.25
CA CYS A 63 -5.83 5.31 -35.93
C CYS A 63 -6.72 6.22 -35.08
N ALA A 64 -7.99 6.38 -35.45
CA ALA A 64 -8.95 7.19 -34.69
C ALA A 64 -9.17 6.64 -33.26
N PHE A 65 -9.24 5.32 -33.10
CA PHE A 65 -9.35 4.66 -31.81
C PHE A 65 -8.14 4.94 -30.92
N TRP A 66 -6.92 4.67 -31.40
CA TRP A 66 -5.71 4.84 -30.60
C TRP A 66 -5.45 6.31 -30.26
N LEU A 67 -5.66 7.22 -31.22
CA LEU A 67 -5.58 8.65 -30.98
C LEU A 67 -6.59 9.10 -29.91
N GLY A 68 -7.85 8.65 -30.03
CA GLY A 68 -8.90 8.92 -29.07
C GLY A 68 -8.57 8.42 -27.67
N LEU A 69 -8.09 7.17 -27.55
CA LEU A 69 -7.73 6.56 -26.28
C LEU A 69 -6.53 7.27 -25.61
N MET A 70 -5.48 7.58 -26.38
CA MET A 70 -4.30 8.30 -25.85
C MET A 70 -4.65 9.71 -25.36
N LEU A 71 -5.51 10.43 -26.10
CA LEU A 71 -6.02 11.74 -25.67
C LEU A 71 -6.88 11.63 -24.41
N LEU A 72 -7.73 10.61 -24.30
CA LEU A 72 -8.51 10.36 -23.08
C LEU A 72 -7.61 10.09 -21.88
N THR A 73 -6.55 9.30 -22.04
CA THR A 73 -5.57 9.05 -20.97
C THR A 73 -4.76 10.29 -20.60
N ALA A 74 -4.49 11.19 -21.55
CA ALA A 74 -3.86 12.48 -21.32
C ALA A 74 -4.81 13.53 -20.68
N GLY A 75 -6.08 13.18 -20.45
CA GLY A 75 -7.08 14.07 -19.86
C GLY A 75 -7.80 14.98 -20.86
N GLU A 76 -7.50 14.89 -22.15
CA GLU A 76 -8.12 15.66 -23.24
C GLU A 76 -9.48 15.08 -23.67
N LYS A 77 -10.43 15.03 -22.72
CA LYS A 77 -11.71 14.33 -22.86
C LYS A 77 -12.50 14.71 -24.12
N ALA A 78 -12.57 15.99 -24.44
CA ALA A 78 -13.34 16.48 -25.59
C ALA A 78 -12.71 16.05 -26.93
N ARG A 79 -11.39 16.24 -27.09
CA ARG A 79 -10.67 15.82 -28.29
C ARG A 79 -10.68 14.30 -28.45
N GLY A 80 -10.41 13.57 -27.36
CA GLY A 80 -10.45 12.12 -27.34
C GLY A 80 -11.83 11.56 -27.74
N GLY A 81 -12.91 12.06 -27.11
CA GLY A 81 -14.28 11.67 -27.46
C GLY A 81 -14.66 11.99 -28.91
N GLY A 82 -14.19 13.11 -29.45
CA GLY A 82 -14.41 13.47 -30.86
C GLY A 82 -13.79 12.47 -31.85
N TRP A 83 -12.59 11.97 -31.55
CA TRP A 83 -11.91 10.95 -32.35
C TRP A 83 -12.61 9.59 -32.30
N ILE A 84 -13.05 9.17 -31.10
CA ILE A 84 -13.87 7.94 -30.98
C ILE A 84 -15.14 8.04 -31.81
N ALA A 85 -15.88 9.16 -31.69
CA ALA A 85 -17.10 9.39 -32.46
C ALA A 85 -16.86 9.42 -33.98
N ARG A 86 -15.67 9.86 -34.43
CA ARG A 86 -15.28 9.80 -35.84
C ARG A 86 -15.10 8.35 -36.32
N GLY A 87 -14.41 7.51 -35.53
CA GLY A 87 -14.28 6.08 -35.83
C GLY A 87 -15.63 5.36 -35.90
N GLU A 88 -16.56 5.67 -34.99
CA GLU A 88 -17.91 5.11 -34.98
C GLU A 88 -18.72 5.46 -36.25
N ARG A 89 -18.61 6.70 -36.73
CA ARG A 89 -19.25 7.11 -37.99
C ARG A 89 -18.70 6.35 -39.19
N LEU A 90 -17.37 6.28 -39.31
CA LEU A 90 -16.72 5.53 -40.40
C LEU A 90 -17.14 4.06 -40.41
N LEU A 91 -17.25 3.43 -39.24
CA LEU A 91 -17.74 2.06 -39.12
C LEU A 91 -19.20 1.92 -39.59
N THR A 92 -20.05 2.90 -39.26
CA THR A 92 -21.46 2.92 -39.66
C THR A 92 -21.61 3.05 -41.17
N ASP A 93 -20.78 3.89 -41.80
CA ASP A 93 -20.81 4.16 -43.24
C ASP A 93 -20.28 2.98 -44.08
N ALA A 94 -19.45 2.12 -43.51
CA ALA A 94 -18.81 1.00 -44.21
C ALA A 94 -19.77 -0.14 -44.65
N LYS A 95 -21.03 -0.14 -44.21
CA LYS A 95 -22.19 -1.02 -44.58
C LYS A 95 -22.05 -2.55 -44.56
N ASP A 96 -20.86 -3.13 -44.72
CA ASP A 96 -20.53 -4.55 -44.56
C ASP A 96 -19.25 -4.62 -43.73
N SER A 97 -19.25 -5.31 -42.59
CA SER A 97 -18.16 -5.12 -41.63
C SER A 97 -17.77 -6.37 -40.86
N GLU A 98 -17.03 -7.23 -41.54
CA GLU A 98 -16.15 -8.24 -40.92
C GLU A 98 -14.84 -7.58 -40.47
N TYR A 99 -14.90 -6.57 -39.59
CA TYR A 99 -13.71 -5.87 -39.09
C TYR A 99 -13.55 -6.03 -37.58
N SER A 100 -12.32 -6.28 -37.13
CA SER A 100 -12.01 -6.39 -35.70
C SER A 100 -12.24 -5.06 -34.96
N VAL A 101 -12.09 -3.93 -35.66
CA VAL A 101 -12.22 -2.57 -35.10
C VAL A 101 -13.60 -2.27 -34.49
N LYS A 102 -14.63 -3.06 -34.83
CA LYS A 102 -15.92 -3.04 -34.12
C LYS A 102 -15.76 -3.25 -32.62
N GLY A 103 -14.91 -4.20 -32.24
CA GLY A 103 -14.63 -4.50 -30.84
C GLY A 103 -13.84 -3.39 -30.17
N LEU A 104 -12.87 -2.78 -30.86
CA LEU A 104 -12.08 -1.67 -30.32
C LEU A 104 -12.97 -0.47 -29.96
N LEU A 105 -13.96 -0.14 -30.81
CA LEU A 105 -14.90 0.95 -30.53
C LEU A 105 -15.88 0.67 -29.37
N LEU A 106 -15.99 -0.58 -28.88
CA LEU A 106 -16.72 -0.87 -27.64
C LEU A 106 -15.94 -0.46 -26.38
N ILE A 107 -14.59 -0.41 -26.46
CA ILE A 107 -13.72 -0.20 -25.30
C ILE A 107 -13.96 1.15 -24.60
N PRO A 108 -14.07 2.31 -25.29
CA PRO A 108 -14.31 3.59 -24.62
C PRO A 108 -15.64 3.61 -23.86
N GLY A 109 -16.71 3.04 -24.44
CA GLY A 109 -17.99 2.90 -23.78
C GLY A 109 -17.95 1.93 -22.59
N ALA A 110 -17.15 0.86 -22.69
CA ALA A 110 -16.92 -0.09 -21.61
C ALA A 110 -16.14 0.53 -20.44
N LEU A 111 -15.09 1.29 -20.72
CA LEU A 111 -14.33 2.06 -19.72
C LEU A 111 -15.21 3.12 -19.05
N GLY A 112 -16.01 3.85 -19.83
CA GLY A 112 -16.98 4.81 -19.28
C GLY A 112 -17.99 4.15 -18.34
N ALA A 113 -18.48 2.96 -18.69
CA ALA A 113 -19.34 2.16 -17.81
C ALA A 113 -18.61 1.68 -16.54
N LEU A 114 -17.36 1.22 -16.67
CA LEU A 114 -16.54 0.72 -15.56
C LEU A 114 -16.23 1.83 -14.54
N TYR A 115 -15.79 3.00 -15.01
CA TYR A 115 -15.48 4.14 -14.14
C TYR A 115 -16.73 4.87 -13.65
N GLY A 116 -17.84 4.77 -14.38
CA GLY A 116 -19.15 5.28 -13.97
C GLY A 116 -19.92 4.35 -13.03
N GLY A 117 -19.35 3.21 -12.60
CA GLY A 117 -19.99 2.26 -11.68
C GLY A 117 -21.10 1.40 -12.30
N GLN A 118 -21.26 1.41 -13.63
CA GLN A 118 -22.21 0.57 -14.36
C GLN A 118 -21.60 -0.80 -14.67
N THR A 119 -21.25 -1.55 -13.63
CA THR A 119 -20.38 -2.73 -13.73
C THR A 119 -20.95 -3.83 -14.63
N ASP A 120 -22.27 -4.07 -14.62
CA ASP A 120 -22.92 -5.04 -15.51
C ASP A 120 -22.81 -4.69 -16.99
N LYS A 121 -22.91 -3.39 -17.30
CA LYS A 121 -22.77 -2.88 -18.67
C LYS A 121 -21.31 -3.01 -19.10
N ALA A 122 -20.37 -2.63 -18.24
CA ALA A 122 -18.93 -2.77 -18.50
C ALA A 122 -18.57 -4.23 -18.78
N LEU A 123 -19.03 -5.15 -17.94
CA LEU A 123 -18.78 -6.59 -18.09
C LEU A 123 -19.28 -7.13 -19.44
N LYS A 124 -20.50 -6.77 -19.85
CA LYS A 124 -21.06 -7.17 -21.15
C LYS A 124 -20.26 -6.63 -22.33
N LEU A 125 -19.88 -5.35 -22.28
CA LEU A 125 -19.15 -4.70 -23.37
C LEU A 125 -17.73 -5.25 -23.51
N PHE A 126 -17.00 -5.40 -22.41
CA PHE A 126 -15.65 -5.98 -22.42
C PHE A 126 -15.64 -7.44 -22.85
N LYS A 127 -16.60 -8.24 -22.38
CA LYS A 127 -16.75 -9.62 -22.86
C LYS A 127 -17.00 -9.67 -24.36
N LYS A 128 -17.90 -8.82 -24.88
CA LYS A 128 -18.18 -8.73 -26.31
C LYS A 128 -16.94 -8.31 -27.10
N ALA A 129 -16.18 -7.33 -26.60
CA ALA A 129 -14.92 -6.90 -27.19
C ALA A 129 -13.92 -8.07 -27.28
N ALA A 130 -13.72 -8.83 -26.20
CA ALA A 130 -12.85 -9.99 -26.19
C ALA A 130 -13.28 -11.09 -27.18
N THR A 131 -14.59 -11.39 -27.27
CA THR A 131 -15.12 -12.37 -28.22
C THR A 131 -14.89 -11.95 -29.67
N ILE A 132 -15.11 -10.67 -30.01
CA ILE A 132 -14.77 -10.16 -31.35
C ILE A 132 -13.26 -10.29 -31.59
N GLY A 133 -12.43 -9.99 -30.58
CA GLY A 133 -10.98 -10.19 -30.67
C GLY A 133 -10.60 -11.64 -30.99
N GLU A 134 -11.25 -12.61 -30.37
CA GLU A 134 -11.05 -14.05 -30.62
C GLU A 134 -11.50 -14.44 -32.04
N GLU A 135 -12.66 -13.96 -32.49
CA GLU A 135 -13.19 -14.22 -33.84
C GLU A 135 -12.24 -13.72 -34.94
N PHE A 136 -11.61 -12.56 -34.74
CA PHE A 136 -10.72 -11.93 -35.71
C PHE A 136 -9.23 -12.16 -35.43
N SER A 137 -8.88 -12.91 -34.38
CA SER A 137 -7.50 -13.08 -33.91
C SER A 137 -6.76 -11.75 -33.65
N ASP A 138 -7.48 -10.71 -33.18
CA ASP A 138 -6.91 -9.40 -32.83
C ASP A 138 -6.42 -9.43 -31.37
N THR A 139 -5.10 -9.53 -31.20
CA THR A 139 -4.44 -9.69 -29.89
C THR A 139 -4.64 -8.50 -28.96
N ASP A 140 -4.65 -7.27 -29.49
CA ASP A 140 -4.88 -6.06 -28.70
C ASP A 140 -6.28 -6.06 -28.10
N LEU A 141 -7.26 -6.41 -28.93
CA LEU A 141 -8.66 -6.42 -28.54
C LEU A 141 -8.96 -7.54 -27.55
N ILE A 142 -8.36 -8.74 -27.73
CA ILE A 142 -8.43 -9.83 -26.75
C ILE A 142 -7.88 -9.35 -25.40
N ALA A 143 -6.69 -8.73 -25.40
CA ALA A 143 -6.03 -8.29 -24.18
C ALA A 143 -6.80 -7.17 -23.45
N LEU A 144 -7.22 -6.12 -24.17
CA LEU A 144 -8.01 -5.02 -23.60
C LEU A 144 -9.40 -5.48 -23.13
N GLY A 145 -10.04 -6.36 -23.90
CA GLY A 145 -11.34 -6.94 -23.55
C GLY A 145 -11.26 -7.79 -22.28
N ARG A 146 -10.26 -8.68 -22.16
CA ARG A 146 -10.08 -9.52 -20.97
C ARG A 146 -9.66 -8.72 -19.74
N LEU A 147 -8.79 -7.72 -19.89
CA LEU A 147 -8.43 -6.77 -18.84
C LEU A 147 -9.69 -6.13 -18.23
N GLY A 148 -10.48 -5.45 -19.06
CA GLY A 148 -11.67 -4.74 -18.59
C GLY A 148 -12.74 -5.68 -18.04
N HIS A 149 -12.87 -6.88 -18.60
CA HIS A 149 -13.76 -7.92 -18.07
C HIS A 149 -13.32 -8.36 -16.67
N GLY A 150 -12.01 -8.58 -16.45
CA GLY A 150 -11.45 -8.90 -15.14
C GLY A 150 -11.68 -7.79 -14.12
N GLN A 151 -11.45 -6.53 -14.51
CA GLN A 151 -11.72 -5.36 -13.66
C GLN A 151 -13.20 -5.25 -13.28
N ALA A 152 -14.12 -5.46 -14.23
CA ALA A 152 -15.55 -5.46 -13.97
C ALA A 152 -15.96 -6.61 -13.02
N MET A 153 -15.39 -7.82 -13.18
CA MET A 153 -15.63 -8.93 -12.25
C MET A 153 -15.17 -8.61 -10.82
N ILE A 154 -14.02 -7.95 -10.68
CA ILE A 154 -13.50 -7.51 -9.37
C ILE A 154 -14.46 -6.49 -8.74
N GLN A 155 -14.95 -5.51 -9.50
CA GLN A 155 -15.93 -4.53 -9.00
C GLN A 155 -17.26 -5.18 -8.57
N GLN A 156 -17.68 -6.29 -9.21
CA GLN A 156 -18.83 -7.10 -8.78
C GLN A 156 -18.56 -7.95 -7.53
N GLY A 157 -17.34 -7.96 -7.01
CA GLY A 157 -16.92 -8.78 -5.87
C GLY A 157 -16.42 -10.18 -6.25
N ASN A 158 -16.30 -10.52 -7.53
CA ASN A 158 -15.74 -11.80 -7.97
C ASN A 158 -14.21 -11.70 -8.17
N VAL A 159 -13.52 -11.39 -7.06
CA VAL A 159 -12.09 -11.04 -7.07
C VAL A 159 -11.23 -12.16 -7.68
N ALA A 160 -11.41 -13.40 -7.23
CA ALA A 160 -10.61 -14.53 -7.69
C ALA A 160 -10.74 -14.80 -9.20
N LYS A 161 -11.94 -14.71 -9.78
CA LYS A 161 -12.11 -14.89 -11.24
C LYS A 161 -11.57 -13.71 -12.02
N GLY A 162 -11.76 -12.50 -11.52
CA GLY A 162 -11.22 -11.31 -12.18
C GLY A 162 -9.69 -11.31 -12.21
N LEU A 163 -9.03 -11.67 -11.11
CA LEU A 163 -7.56 -11.79 -11.05
C LEU A 163 -7.02 -12.83 -12.05
N LYS A 164 -7.71 -13.96 -12.24
CA LYS A 164 -7.33 -14.96 -13.26
C LYS A 164 -7.38 -14.39 -14.69
N LEU A 165 -8.38 -13.55 -14.99
CA LEU A 165 -8.45 -12.88 -16.30
C LEU A 165 -7.33 -11.86 -16.48
N LEU A 166 -6.92 -11.18 -15.40
CA LEU A 166 -5.76 -10.29 -15.45
C LEU A 166 -4.47 -11.08 -15.72
N ASP A 167 -4.27 -12.21 -15.05
CA ASP A 167 -3.10 -13.08 -15.26
C ASP A 167 -3.05 -13.60 -16.70
N GLU A 168 -4.17 -14.06 -17.26
CA GLU A 168 -4.26 -14.48 -18.65
C GLU A 168 -3.93 -13.34 -19.62
N THR A 169 -4.41 -12.13 -19.34
CA THR A 169 -4.10 -10.93 -20.13
C THR A 169 -2.60 -10.64 -20.11
N MET A 170 -1.95 -10.77 -18.95
CA MET A 170 -0.52 -10.53 -18.81
C MET A 170 0.30 -11.57 -19.57
N VAL A 171 -0.11 -12.84 -19.60
CA VAL A 171 0.51 -13.87 -20.43
C VAL A 171 0.39 -13.52 -21.92
N THR A 172 -0.76 -13.01 -22.37
CA THR A 172 -0.92 -12.52 -23.76
C THR A 172 0.08 -11.40 -24.06
N VAL A 173 0.23 -10.44 -23.15
CA VAL A 173 1.18 -9.31 -23.32
C VAL A 173 2.65 -9.79 -23.36
N GLU A 174 3.02 -10.81 -22.59
CA GLU A 174 4.40 -11.34 -22.59
C GLU A 174 4.71 -12.25 -23.78
N THR A 175 3.72 -12.99 -24.29
CA THR A 175 3.95 -14.08 -25.27
C THR A 175 3.55 -13.72 -26.69
N GLN A 176 2.71 -12.72 -26.90
CA GLN A 176 2.17 -12.35 -28.21
C GLN A 176 2.61 -10.94 -28.62
N GLN A 177 2.51 -10.65 -29.92
CA GLN A 177 2.70 -9.29 -30.43
C GLN A 177 1.45 -8.46 -30.11
N VAL A 178 1.51 -7.73 -29.00
CA VAL A 178 0.54 -6.72 -28.60
C VAL A 178 1.12 -5.33 -28.90
N PHE A 179 0.26 -4.42 -29.34
CA PHE A 179 0.62 -3.04 -29.66
C PHE A 179 1.32 -2.39 -28.45
N PRO A 180 2.50 -1.77 -28.61
CA PRO A 180 3.29 -1.31 -27.47
C PRO A 180 2.60 -0.31 -26.54
N VAL A 181 1.71 0.54 -27.07
CA VAL A 181 0.88 1.44 -26.24
C VAL A 181 -0.11 0.64 -25.40
N ALA A 182 -0.73 -0.39 -25.99
CA ALA A 182 -1.63 -1.29 -25.28
C ALA A 182 -0.89 -2.00 -24.14
N CYS A 183 0.32 -2.51 -24.39
CA CYS A 183 1.16 -3.14 -23.36
C CYS A 183 1.32 -2.23 -22.13
N GLY A 184 1.72 -0.96 -22.35
CA GLY A 184 1.90 0.00 -21.26
C GLY A 184 0.62 0.24 -20.46
N ILE A 185 -0.51 0.44 -21.15
CA ILE A 185 -1.83 0.61 -20.52
C ILE A 185 -2.21 -0.63 -19.71
N ILE A 186 -2.01 -1.83 -20.26
CA ILE A 186 -2.38 -3.09 -19.63
C ILE A 186 -1.56 -3.34 -18.37
N TYR A 187 -0.23 -3.23 -18.42
CA TYR A 187 0.60 -3.39 -17.23
C TYR A 187 0.18 -2.43 -16.11
N CYS A 188 0.02 -1.15 -16.45
CA CYS A 188 -0.45 -0.12 -15.52
C CYS A 188 -1.79 -0.50 -14.88
N ALA A 189 -2.77 -0.86 -15.69
CA ALA A 189 -4.11 -1.20 -15.24
C ALA A 189 -4.14 -2.46 -14.37
N VAL A 190 -3.36 -3.50 -14.73
CA VAL A 190 -3.27 -4.74 -13.93
C VAL A 190 -2.62 -4.47 -12.58
N ILE A 191 -1.49 -3.76 -12.54
CA ILE A 191 -0.79 -3.41 -11.30
C ILE A 191 -1.71 -2.59 -10.38
N GLU A 192 -2.39 -1.58 -10.93
CA GLU A 192 -3.35 -0.76 -10.17
C GLU A 192 -4.51 -1.60 -9.63
N THR A 193 -5.03 -2.52 -10.44
CA THR A 193 -6.17 -3.36 -10.04
C THR A 193 -5.77 -4.34 -8.94
N CYS A 194 -4.60 -4.98 -9.05
CA CYS A 194 -4.06 -5.85 -8.00
C CYS A 194 -3.88 -5.07 -6.69
N ARG A 195 -3.35 -3.84 -6.77
CA ARG A 195 -3.19 -2.97 -5.60
C ARG A 195 -4.53 -2.61 -4.95
N LYS A 196 -5.56 -2.27 -5.73
CA LYS A 196 -6.91 -1.92 -5.20
C LYS A 196 -7.54 -3.04 -4.36
N VAL A 197 -7.21 -4.30 -4.65
CA VAL A 197 -7.66 -5.47 -3.88
C VAL A 197 -6.59 -6.01 -2.92
N TRP A 198 -5.50 -5.25 -2.71
CA TRP A 198 -4.38 -5.61 -1.83
C TRP A 198 -3.68 -6.92 -2.19
N ASP A 199 -3.68 -7.32 -3.47
CA ASP A 199 -2.87 -8.43 -3.97
C ASP A 199 -1.47 -7.94 -4.36
N LEU A 200 -0.69 -7.58 -3.33
CA LEU A 200 0.62 -6.96 -3.50
C LEU A 200 1.67 -7.91 -4.08
N GLY A 201 1.53 -9.22 -3.84
CA GLY A 201 2.42 -10.24 -4.43
C GLY A 201 2.33 -10.23 -5.95
N ARG A 202 1.11 -10.31 -6.49
CA ARG A 202 0.88 -10.22 -7.93
C ARG A 202 1.26 -8.84 -8.49
N ALA A 203 0.96 -7.75 -7.76
CA ALA A 203 1.37 -6.41 -8.17
C ALA A 203 2.90 -6.30 -8.32
N LYS A 204 3.67 -6.91 -7.42
CA LYS A 204 5.14 -6.98 -7.49
C LYS A 204 5.62 -7.74 -8.72
N GLU A 205 5.09 -8.94 -8.95
CA GLU A 205 5.46 -9.78 -10.09
C GLU A 205 5.29 -9.02 -11.41
N TRP A 206 4.13 -8.39 -11.61
CA TRP A 206 3.85 -7.62 -12.81
C TRP A 206 4.65 -6.31 -12.92
N THR A 207 5.02 -5.70 -11.79
CA THR A 207 5.92 -4.54 -11.78
C THR A 207 7.34 -4.92 -12.19
N LEU A 208 7.82 -6.08 -11.74
CA LEU A 208 9.12 -6.62 -12.17
C LEU A 208 9.10 -7.02 -13.65
N ALA A 209 8.01 -7.62 -14.13
CA ALA A 209 7.82 -7.94 -15.55
C ALA A 209 7.85 -6.67 -16.41
N LEU A 210 7.09 -5.64 -16.02
CA LEU A 210 7.13 -4.34 -16.70
C LEU A 210 8.54 -3.74 -16.69
N THR A 211 9.24 -3.79 -15.56
CA THR A 211 10.62 -3.29 -15.45
C THR A 211 11.56 -4.00 -16.44
N ARG A 212 11.45 -5.34 -16.57
CA ARG A 212 12.23 -6.10 -17.56
C ARG A 212 11.86 -5.73 -19.01
N TRP A 213 10.57 -5.54 -19.28
CA TRP A 213 10.08 -5.11 -20.59
C TRP A 213 10.58 -3.71 -20.98
N CYS A 214 10.63 -2.78 -20.03
CA CYS A 214 11.23 -1.47 -20.24
C CYS A 214 12.75 -1.55 -20.40
N ALA A 215 13.44 -2.36 -19.59
CA ALA A 215 14.90 -2.51 -19.67
C ALA A 215 15.36 -3.13 -21.00
N SER A 216 14.55 -3.98 -21.63
CA SER A 216 14.82 -4.50 -22.98
C SER A 216 14.62 -3.45 -24.09
N GLN A 217 14.01 -2.30 -23.75
CA GLN A 217 13.69 -1.20 -24.65
C GLN A 217 14.07 0.16 -23.99
N PRO A 218 15.37 0.43 -23.77
CA PRO A 218 15.86 1.53 -22.91
C PRO A 218 15.47 2.94 -23.38
N ASP A 219 15.03 3.07 -24.63
CA ASP A 219 14.57 4.32 -25.25
C ASP A 219 13.09 4.66 -24.92
N ILE A 220 12.33 3.72 -24.34
CA ILE A 220 10.95 3.99 -23.91
C ILE A 220 11.02 4.83 -22.64
N VAL A 221 10.28 5.93 -22.60
CA VAL A 221 10.00 6.64 -21.34
C VAL A 221 9.05 5.77 -20.52
N PRO A 222 9.55 5.00 -19.55
CA PRO A 222 8.75 3.98 -18.89
C PRO A 222 7.87 4.67 -17.84
N PHE A 223 6.61 4.24 -17.73
CA PHE A 223 5.63 4.75 -16.77
C PHE A 223 5.31 6.25 -16.95
N ARG A 224 4.06 6.57 -17.27
CA ARG A 224 3.55 7.95 -17.18
C ARG A 224 2.44 8.04 -16.17
N GLY A 225 2.28 9.21 -15.56
CA GLY A 225 1.27 9.44 -14.54
C GLY A 225 1.41 8.51 -13.34
N GLN A 226 0.30 7.90 -12.96
CA GLN A 226 0.18 7.16 -11.69
C GLN A 226 1.07 5.93 -11.58
N CYS A 227 1.48 5.32 -12.69
CA CYS A 227 2.24 4.07 -12.65
C CYS A 227 3.66 4.26 -12.08
N LEU A 228 4.24 5.47 -12.21
CA LEU A 228 5.52 5.83 -11.58
C LEU A 228 5.42 5.72 -10.06
N VAL A 229 4.34 6.26 -9.50
CA VAL A 229 4.09 6.25 -8.06
C VAL A 229 3.88 4.83 -7.54
N ARG A 230 3.23 3.96 -8.32
CA ARG A 230 2.98 2.55 -7.93
C ARG A 230 4.26 1.74 -7.80
N ARG A 231 5.27 2.04 -8.63
CA ARG A 231 6.58 1.39 -8.51
C ARG A 231 7.23 1.72 -7.17
N ALA A 232 7.27 3.00 -6.78
CA ALA A 232 7.79 3.43 -5.48
C ALA A 232 7.06 2.73 -4.32
N GLU A 233 5.72 2.68 -4.36
CA GLU A 233 4.89 1.99 -3.36
C GLU A 233 5.22 0.50 -3.23
N ILE A 234 5.39 -0.21 -4.35
CA ILE A 234 5.73 -1.64 -4.35
C ILE A 234 7.17 -1.87 -3.84
N ILE A 235 8.12 -1.02 -4.21
CA ILE A 235 9.50 -1.09 -3.71
C ILE A 235 9.53 -0.87 -2.19
N GLN A 236 8.77 0.12 -1.69
CA GLN A 236 8.61 0.39 -0.26
C GLN A 236 8.10 -0.84 0.50
N PHE A 237 7.03 -1.47 0.00
CA PHE A 237 6.45 -2.66 0.64
C PHE A 237 7.43 -3.83 0.77
N HIS A 238 8.39 -3.95 -0.14
CA HIS A 238 9.38 -5.02 -0.13
C HIS A 238 10.71 -4.64 0.54
N GLY A 239 10.79 -3.45 1.14
CA GLY A 239 11.86 -3.07 2.06
C GLY A 239 13.06 -2.32 1.46
N ASP A 240 13.04 -1.97 0.18
CA ASP A 240 14.11 -1.14 -0.41
C ASP A 240 13.71 0.35 -0.33
N TRP A 241 13.66 0.88 0.90
CA TRP A 241 13.08 2.19 1.18
C TRP A 241 13.87 3.35 0.58
N ASP A 242 15.20 3.25 0.51
CA ASP A 242 16.05 4.27 -0.11
C ASP A 242 15.71 4.43 -1.60
N LYS A 243 15.65 3.31 -2.32
CA LYS A 243 15.24 3.31 -3.72
C LYS A 243 13.80 3.76 -3.89
N ALA A 244 12.89 3.34 -3.01
CA ALA A 244 11.51 3.79 -3.05
C ALA A 244 11.38 5.31 -2.92
N LEU A 245 12.24 5.93 -2.10
CA LEU A 245 12.24 7.38 -1.91
C LEU A 245 12.80 8.12 -3.14
N GLU A 246 13.88 7.59 -3.74
CA GLU A 246 14.42 8.08 -5.01
C GLU A 246 13.34 8.07 -6.11
N GLU A 247 12.67 6.92 -6.26
CA GLU A 247 11.59 6.72 -7.22
C GLU A 247 10.39 7.65 -6.99
N ALA A 248 10.01 7.87 -5.73
CA ALA A 248 8.95 8.82 -5.40
C ALA A 248 9.35 10.27 -5.74
N ARG A 249 10.60 10.67 -5.46
CA ARG A 249 11.13 12.01 -5.79
C ARG A 249 11.19 12.24 -7.29
N ASP A 250 11.65 11.25 -8.05
CA ASP A 250 11.69 11.32 -9.51
C ASP A 250 10.28 11.44 -10.09
N ALA A 251 9.31 10.69 -9.55
CA ALA A 251 7.91 10.82 -9.91
C ALA A 251 7.37 12.23 -9.62
N CYS A 252 7.64 12.80 -8.44
CA CYS A 252 7.27 14.18 -8.11
C CYS A 252 7.85 15.16 -9.14
N ASN A 253 9.16 15.09 -9.39
CA ASN A 253 9.88 16.00 -10.29
C ASN A 253 9.38 15.95 -11.74
N LEU A 254 8.90 14.78 -12.18
CA LEU A 254 8.35 14.62 -13.51
C LEU A 254 6.91 15.14 -13.59
N LEU A 255 6.06 14.76 -12.63
CA LEU A 255 4.62 15.01 -12.68
C LEU A 255 4.23 16.46 -12.39
N ILE A 256 5.10 17.25 -11.75
CA ILE A 256 4.87 18.70 -11.56
C ILE A 256 5.23 19.54 -12.79
N ARG A 257 5.92 18.97 -13.79
CA ARG A 257 6.32 19.74 -14.98
C ARG A 257 5.09 20.24 -15.72
N PRO A 258 5.05 21.50 -16.19
CA PRO A 258 3.89 22.05 -16.88
C PRO A 258 3.41 21.14 -18.03
N PRO A 259 2.09 20.88 -18.14
CA PRO A 259 0.98 21.53 -17.42
C PRO A 259 0.73 21.02 -15.98
N GLY A 260 1.45 19.99 -15.52
CA GLY A 260 1.25 19.35 -14.23
C GLY A 260 0.18 18.26 -14.28
N GLU A 261 0.47 17.10 -13.67
CA GLU A 261 -0.43 15.95 -13.65
C GLU A 261 -1.03 15.75 -12.25
N PRO A 262 -2.35 15.47 -12.11
CA PRO A 262 -2.97 15.16 -10.82
C PRO A 262 -2.31 14.01 -10.06
N ALA A 263 -1.63 13.10 -10.76
CA ALA A 263 -0.86 12.02 -10.17
C ALA A 263 0.28 12.51 -9.26
N ALA A 264 0.74 13.77 -9.39
CA ALA A 264 1.71 14.37 -8.50
C ALA A 264 1.28 14.32 -7.03
N GLY A 265 -0.03 14.42 -6.74
CA GLY A 265 -0.53 14.32 -5.37
C GLY A 265 -0.26 12.96 -4.72
N GLU A 266 -0.41 11.87 -5.49
CA GLU A 266 -0.06 10.53 -5.02
C GLU A 266 1.47 10.37 -4.85
N ALA A 267 2.27 10.98 -5.74
CA ALA A 267 3.73 10.95 -5.64
C ALA A 267 4.23 11.62 -4.35
N PHE A 268 3.75 12.84 -4.07
CA PHE A 268 4.06 13.56 -2.85
C PHE A 268 3.61 12.80 -1.60
N TYR A 269 2.45 12.15 -1.65
CA TYR A 269 1.99 11.31 -0.54
C TYR A 269 2.94 10.13 -0.29
N ARG A 270 3.41 9.43 -1.33
CA ARG A 270 4.37 8.33 -1.14
C ARG A 270 5.71 8.80 -0.60
N GLN A 271 6.19 9.95 -1.08
CA GLN A 271 7.38 10.59 -0.52
C GLN A 271 7.19 10.92 0.97
N ALA A 272 6.02 11.46 1.35
CA ALA A 272 5.69 11.78 2.73
C ALA A 272 5.64 10.53 3.63
N GLU A 273 5.07 9.42 3.16
CA GLU A 273 5.03 8.15 3.90
C GLU A 273 6.45 7.65 4.22
N LEU A 274 7.33 7.63 3.22
CA LEU A 274 8.72 7.21 3.40
C LEU A 274 9.49 8.13 4.35
N LEU A 275 9.37 9.45 4.18
CA LEU A 275 10.00 10.43 5.09
C LEU A 275 9.49 10.29 6.52
N ARG A 276 8.20 10.03 6.71
CA ARG A 276 7.60 9.76 8.03
C ARG A 276 8.19 8.49 8.64
N LEU A 277 8.32 7.41 7.87
CA LEU A 277 8.90 6.15 8.33
C LEU A 277 10.40 6.29 8.65
N PHE A 278 11.13 7.12 7.89
CA PHE A 278 12.51 7.48 8.21
C PHE A 278 12.62 8.43 9.41
N GLY A 279 11.55 9.04 9.91
CA GLY A 279 11.59 10.01 11.01
C GLY A 279 11.92 11.46 10.60
N SER A 280 11.97 11.77 9.30
CA SER A 280 12.11 13.14 8.79
C SER A 280 10.75 13.85 8.79
N PHE A 281 10.20 14.11 9.99
CA PHE A 281 8.81 14.53 10.14
C PHE A 281 8.48 15.90 9.52
N GLU A 282 9.39 16.87 9.57
CA GLU A 282 9.14 18.20 8.99
C GLU A 282 8.99 18.10 7.46
N GLU A 283 9.95 17.44 6.78
CA GLU A 283 9.89 17.19 5.34
C GLU A 283 8.67 16.34 4.96
N ALA A 284 8.31 15.36 5.78
CA ALA A 284 7.11 14.54 5.56
C ALA A 284 5.83 15.39 5.61
N GLU A 285 5.72 16.29 6.58
CA GLU A 285 4.57 17.20 6.71
C GLU A 285 4.43 18.12 5.50
N ASP A 286 5.53 18.69 5.00
CA ASP A 286 5.52 19.50 3.79
C ASP A 286 5.07 18.70 2.57
N CYS A 287 5.54 17.45 2.43
CA CYS A 287 5.09 16.56 1.35
C CYS A 287 3.58 16.23 1.45
N TYR A 288 3.03 16.02 2.66
CA TYR A 288 1.58 15.85 2.83
C TYR A 288 0.78 17.10 2.43
N ARG A 289 1.31 18.30 2.69
CA ARG A 289 0.71 19.56 2.27
C ARG A 289 0.74 19.72 0.75
N GLU A 290 1.87 19.39 0.11
CA GLU A 290 1.96 19.36 -1.35
C GLU A 290 0.97 18.35 -1.94
N ALA A 291 0.90 17.13 -1.42
CA ALA A 291 -0.08 16.13 -1.84
C ALA A 291 -1.51 16.68 -1.83
N SER A 292 -1.86 17.43 -0.78
CA SER A 292 -3.17 18.07 -0.62
C SER A 292 -3.44 19.15 -1.66
N LYS A 293 -2.43 19.96 -2.03
CA LYS A 293 -2.56 20.97 -3.11
C LYS A 293 -2.91 20.33 -4.46
N TRP A 294 -2.47 19.10 -4.69
CA TRP A 294 -2.78 18.30 -5.87
C TRP A 294 -4.02 17.40 -5.72
N GLY A 295 -4.80 17.57 -4.65
CA GLY A 295 -6.08 16.88 -4.44
C GLY A 295 -5.99 15.51 -3.76
N ARG A 296 -4.80 15.07 -3.32
CA ARG A 296 -4.64 13.84 -2.53
C ARG A 296 -4.76 14.17 -1.04
N LYS A 297 -5.79 13.64 -0.37
CA LYS A 297 -5.94 13.75 1.09
C LYS A 297 -4.68 13.23 1.79
N PRO A 298 -4.20 13.85 2.89
CA PRO A 298 -2.94 13.46 3.53
C PRO A 298 -3.07 12.29 4.53
N GLN A 299 -4.27 11.76 4.70
CA GLN A 299 -4.57 10.70 5.66
C GLN A 299 -4.48 9.31 5.03
N PRO A 300 -4.12 8.26 5.79
CA PRO A 300 -3.83 8.25 7.23
C PRO A 300 -2.44 8.75 7.65
N GLY A 301 -1.55 9.01 6.69
CA GLY A 301 -0.14 9.36 6.93
C GLY A 301 0.08 10.50 7.91
N LEU A 302 -0.63 11.62 7.72
CA LEU A 302 -0.52 12.77 8.60
C LEU A 302 -1.00 12.47 10.03
N ALA A 303 -2.05 11.67 10.22
CA ALA A 303 -2.47 11.25 11.56
C ALA A 303 -1.41 10.37 12.24
N PHE A 304 -0.73 9.47 11.51
CA PHE A 304 0.41 8.74 12.07
C PHE A 304 1.59 9.64 12.43
N LEU A 305 1.85 10.69 11.64
CA LEU A 305 2.87 11.68 11.96
C LEU A 305 2.54 12.42 13.27
N ARG A 306 1.27 12.81 13.45
CA ARG A 306 0.80 13.43 14.70
C ARG A 306 0.92 12.47 15.89
N LEU A 307 0.59 11.20 15.71
CA LEU A 307 0.77 10.17 16.73
C LEU A 307 2.25 10.03 17.14
N ALA A 308 3.17 10.01 16.17
CA ALA A 308 4.61 9.92 16.43
C ALA A 308 5.17 11.15 17.17
N GLN A 309 4.57 12.32 16.97
CA GLN A 309 4.90 13.56 17.69
C GLN A 309 4.24 13.67 19.08
N GLY A 310 3.46 12.67 19.51
CA GLY A 310 2.70 12.71 20.77
C GLY A 310 1.47 13.62 20.73
N GLN A 311 1.04 14.06 19.54
CA GLN A 311 -0.14 14.91 19.33
C GLN A 311 -1.40 14.03 19.16
N TYR A 312 -1.75 13.31 20.23
CA TYR A 312 -2.80 12.29 20.24
C TYR A 312 -4.18 12.81 19.81
N ASP A 313 -4.64 13.93 20.39
CA ASP A 313 -5.96 14.51 20.07
C ASP A 313 -6.09 14.89 18.58
N ALA A 314 -5.00 15.39 17.98
CA ALA A 314 -4.95 15.75 16.57
C ALA A 314 -4.99 14.52 15.66
N ALA A 315 -4.27 13.46 16.04
CA ALA A 315 -4.31 12.18 15.33
C ALA A 315 -5.72 11.56 15.37
N GLU A 316 -6.32 11.49 16.56
CA GLU A 316 -7.67 10.96 16.78
C GLU A 316 -8.73 11.73 15.97
N THR A 317 -8.76 13.06 16.11
CA THR A 317 -9.78 13.89 15.46
C THR A 317 -9.69 13.79 13.93
N SER A 318 -8.47 13.83 13.39
CA SER A 318 -8.27 13.83 11.93
C SER A 318 -8.58 12.47 11.28
N ILE A 319 -8.22 11.36 11.91
CA ILE A 319 -8.54 10.03 11.36
C ILE A 319 -10.04 9.73 11.48
N ARG A 320 -10.70 10.14 12.58
CA ARG A 320 -12.15 9.94 12.77
C ARG A 320 -12.96 10.69 11.72
N ASN A 321 -12.66 11.97 11.50
CA ASN A 321 -13.32 12.78 10.47
C ASN A 321 -13.13 12.18 9.08
N THR A 322 -11.92 11.75 8.75
CA THR A 322 -11.63 11.17 7.43
C THR A 322 -12.35 9.85 7.22
N LEU A 323 -12.40 8.99 8.24
CA LEU A 323 -13.15 7.73 8.18
C LEU A 323 -14.65 8.00 7.99
N GLN A 324 -15.21 9.01 8.67
CA GLN A 324 -16.63 9.36 8.55
C GLN A 324 -16.98 9.90 7.16
N GLU A 325 -16.09 10.68 6.54
CA GLU A 325 -16.27 11.19 5.17
C GLU A 325 -16.11 10.11 4.09
N THR A 326 -15.46 9.00 4.40
CA THR A 326 -15.13 7.95 3.41
C THR A 326 -16.19 6.85 3.44
N SER A 327 -17.03 6.82 2.41
CA SER A 327 -18.15 5.87 2.29
C SER A 327 -17.82 4.63 1.46
N ASP A 328 -16.84 4.70 0.57
CA ASP A 328 -16.48 3.57 -0.30
C ASP A 328 -15.61 2.55 0.44
N LYS A 329 -15.91 1.25 0.24
CA LYS A 329 -15.24 0.15 0.96
C LYS A 329 -13.72 0.13 0.76
N ILE A 330 -13.25 0.47 -0.44
CA ILE A 330 -11.82 0.37 -0.80
C ILE A 330 -11.04 1.50 -0.12
N GLY A 331 -11.54 2.73 -0.12
CA GLY A 331 -10.94 3.85 0.59
C GLY A 331 -10.90 3.62 2.11
N ARG A 332 -11.94 3.00 2.67
CA ARG A 332 -11.97 2.64 4.09
C ARG A 332 -10.89 1.62 4.47
N LEU A 333 -10.52 0.68 3.59
CA LEU A 333 -9.43 -0.29 3.86
C LEU A 333 -8.09 0.38 4.15
N GLU A 334 -7.78 1.52 3.53
CA GLU A 334 -6.55 2.28 3.80
C GLU A 334 -6.58 2.92 5.20
N LEU A 335 -7.76 3.25 5.73
CA LEU A 335 -7.95 3.99 6.97
C LEU A 335 -8.13 3.08 8.20
N LEU A 336 -8.82 1.95 8.06
CA LEU A 336 -9.20 1.08 9.19
C LEU A 336 -8.01 0.63 10.07
N PRO A 337 -6.87 0.17 9.53
CA PRO A 337 -5.72 -0.19 10.36
C PRO A 337 -5.15 1.00 11.14
N ALA A 338 -5.17 2.19 10.52
CA ALA A 338 -4.73 3.43 11.17
C ALA A 338 -5.66 3.83 12.31
N VAL A 339 -6.97 3.70 12.11
CA VAL A 339 -7.98 3.91 13.16
C VAL A 339 -7.70 2.97 14.32
N VAL A 340 -7.51 1.67 14.09
CA VAL A 340 -7.20 0.69 15.15
C VAL A 340 -5.98 1.13 15.96
N ARG A 341 -4.87 1.45 15.29
CA ARG A 341 -3.63 1.85 15.96
C ARG A 341 -3.79 3.14 16.77
N ILE A 342 -4.44 4.16 16.20
CA ILE A 342 -4.62 5.46 16.86
C ILE A 342 -5.59 5.33 18.04
N MET A 343 -6.72 4.65 17.85
CA MET A 343 -7.73 4.45 18.90
C MET A 343 -7.17 3.67 20.08
N ILE A 344 -6.35 2.63 19.86
CA ILE A 344 -5.64 1.93 20.95
C ILE A 344 -4.72 2.90 21.70
N ALA A 345 -3.97 3.75 21.00
CA ALA A 345 -3.05 4.70 21.63
C ALA A 345 -3.77 5.76 22.50
N VAL A 346 -5.03 6.10 22.18
CA VAL A 346 -5.87 7.01 22.97
C VAL A 346 -6.86 6.29 23.91
N ASN A 347 -6.69 4.98 24.11
CA ASN A 347 -7.54 4.14 24.97
C ASN A 347 -9.03 4.08 24.56
N GLN A 348 -9.33 4.23 23.27
CA GLN A 348 -10.66 4.08 22.68
C GLN A 348 -10.86 2.65 22.11
N THR A 349 -10.76 1.64 22.97
CA THR A 349 -10.75 0.23 22.55
C THR A 349 -12.04 -0.21 21.83
N GLU A 350 -13.19 0.34 22.18
CA GLU A 350 -14.47 0.02 21.51
C GLU A 350 -14.48 0.46 20.03
N GLU A 351 -13.97 1.66 19.74
CA GLU A 351 -13.84 2.17 18.36
C GLU A 351 -12.81 1.34 17.58
N ALA A 352 -11.70 0.96 18.21
CA ALA A 352 -10.70 0.07 17.61
C ALA A 352 -11.29 -1.30 17.25
N LEU A 353 -12.13 -1.86 18.13
CA LEU A 353 -12.83 -3.12 17.90
C LEU A 353 -13.84 -3.01 16.75
N ALA A 354 -14.59 -1.91 16.68
CA ALA A 354 -15.52 -1.66 15.58
C ALA A 354 -14.81 -1.59 14.22
N ALA A 355 -13.71 -0.83 14.14
CA ALA A 355 -12.89 -0.74 12.94
C ALA A 355 -12.28 -2.11 12.55
N THR A 356 -11.83 -2.88 13.54
CA THR A 356 -11.30 -4.24 13.31
C THR A 356 -12.38 -5.17 12.74
N ARG A 357 -13.60 -5.17 13.29
CA ARG A 357 -14.71 -5.99 12.78
C ARG A 357 -15.07 -5.65 11.33
N GLU A 358 -15.08 -4.35 11.00
CA GLU A 358 -15.31 -3.91 9.63
C GLU A 358 -14.20 -4.40 8.70
N LEU A 359 -12.93 -4.27 9.10
CA LEU A 359 -11.79 -4.76 8.36
C LEU A 359 -11.88 -6.28 8.12
N CYS A 360 -12.22 -7.07 9.14
CA CYS A 360 -12.44 -8.51 9.01
C CYS A 360 -13.52 -8.84 7.97
N ALA A 361 -14.65 -8.12 8.00
CA ALA A 361 -15.76 -8.35 7.08
C ALA A 361 -15.33 -8.09 5.62
N ILE A 362 -14.57 -7.02 5.37
CA ILE A 362 -14.06 -6.71 4.03
C ILE A 362 -12.98 -7.71 3.62
N ALA A 363 -12.07 -8.08 4.52
CA ALA A 363 -11.03 -9.06 4.27
C ALA A 363 -11.60 -10.42 3.85
N ASN A 364 -12.66 -10.89 4.51
CA ASN A 364 -13.36 -12.12 4.14
C ASN A 364 -14.09 -12.04 2.79
N GLN A 365 -14.51 -10.85 2.37
CA GLN A 365 -15.16 -10.65 1.08
C GLN A 365 -14.16 -10.65 -0.08
N ILE A 366 -13.01 -10.00 0.10
CA ILE A 366 -11.97 -9.87 -0.94
C ILE A 366 -11.05 -11.10 -0.99
N ASP A 367 -10.81 -11.71 0.16
CA ASP A 367 -10.09 -12.97 0.35
C ASP A 367 -8.65 -12.94 -0.20
N THR A 368 -7.89 -11.90 0.14
CA THR A 368 -6.45 -11.80 -0.18
C THR A 368 -5.57 -12.03 1.04
N PRO A 369 -4.40 -12.69 0.89
CA PRO A 369 -3.48 -12.94 2.01
C PRO A 369 -3.08 -11.69 2.80
N HIS A 370 -2.92 -10.55 2.11
CA HIS A 370 -2.56 -9.29 2.75
C HIS A 370 -3.66 -8.80 3.71
N LEU A 371 -4.92 -8.81 3.26
CA LEU A 371 -6.04 -8.35 4.09
C LEU A 371 -6.28 -9.26 5.30
N HIS A 372 -6.10 -10.57 5.14
CA HIS A 372 -6.18 -11.52 6.25
C HIS A 372 -5.10 -11.27 7.29
N ALA A 373 -3.88 -10.96 6.86
CA ALA A 373 -2.77 -10.66 7.75
C ALA A 373 -2.93 -9.31 8.47
N MET A 374 -3.40 -8.29 7.73
CA MET A 374 -3.71 -6.97 8.28
C MET A 374 -4.84 -7.03 9.30
N SER A 375 -5.90 -7.78 8.98
CA SER A 375 -7.01 -8.08 9.89
C SER A 375 -6.51 -8.79 11.15
N ALA A 376 -5.73 -9.87 11.00
CA ALA A 376 -5.19 -10.61 12.14
C ALA A 376 -4.27 -9.75 13.02
N HIS A 377 -3.44 -8.88 12.43
CA HIS A 377 -2.64 -7.93 13.19
C HIS A 377 -3.52 -6.96 14.01
N CYS A 378 -4.57 -6.39 13.41
CA CYS A 378 -5.50 -5.51 14.12
C CYS A 378 -6.26 -6.25 15.24
N GLN A 379 -6.71 -7.49 14.99
CA GLN A 379 -7.35 -8.34 15.99
C GLN A 379 -6.42 -8.61 17.17
N ALA A 380 -5.14 -8.90 16.92
CA ALA A 380 -4.15 -9.07 17.97
C ALA A 380 -3.94 -7.79 18.79
N ALA A 381 -3.86 -6.63 18.14
CA ALA A 381 -3.66 -5.36 18.82
C ALA A 381 -4.82 -5.02 19.75
N VAL A 382 -6.06 -5.22 19.28
CA VAL A 382 -7.27 -5.03 20.11
C VAL A 382 -7.33 -6.05 21.23
N SER A 383 -7.06 -7.33 20.97
CA SER A 383 -7.04 -8.37 22.01
C SER A 383 -6.03 -8.06 23.12
N LEU A 384 -4.84 -7.53 22.78
CA LEU A 384 -3.87 -7.07 23.78
C LEU A 384 -4.41 -5.87 24.57
N ALA A 385 -5.02 -4.89 23.90
CA ALA A 385 -5.62 -3.72 24.58
C ALA A 385 -6.77 -4.11 25.53
N GLU A 386 -7.48 -5.21 25.27
CA GLU A 386 -8.49 -5.80 26.15
C GLU A 386 -7.90 -6.71 27.26
N GLY A 387 -6.56 -6.88 27.31
CA GLY A 387 -5.88 -7.76 28.26
C GLY A 387 -5.95 -9.26 27.92
N SER A 388 -6.41 -9.61 26.72
CA SER A 388 -6.59 -10.99 26.25
C SER A 388 -5.38 -11.47 25.45
N THR A 389 -4.36 -11.99 26.15
CA THR A 389 -3.06 -12.37 25.56
C THR A 389 -3.10 -13.65 24.71
N ALA A 390 -3.88 -14.67 25.09
CA ALA A 390 -3.94 -15.93 24.34
C ALA A 390 -4.54 -15.76 22.92
N PRO A 391 -5.72 -15.10 22.75
CA PRO A 391 -6.21 -14.75 21.41
C PRO A 391 -5.24 -13.88 20.62
N ALA A 392 -4.56 -12.92 21.28
CA ALA A 392 -3.59 -12.06 20.62
C ALA A 392 -2.45 -12.88 19.98
N LEU A 393 -1.88 -13.85 20.70
CA LEU A 393 -0.82 -14.72 20.15
C LEU A 393 -1.31 -15.56 18.95
N GLU A 394 -2.53 -16.10 18.99
CA GLU A 394 -3.08 -16.86 17.86
C GLU A 394 -3.21 -16.00 16.59
N TYR A 395 -3.72 -14.77 16.75
CA TYR A 395 -3.83 -13.83 15.64
C TYR A 395 -2.47 -13.39 15.11
N LEU A 396 -1.49 -13.14 15.98
CA LEU A 396 -0.12 -12.81 15.58
C LEU A 396 0.54 -13.92 14.78
N GLN A 397 0.37 -15.19 15.19
CA GLN A 397 0.89 -16.32 14.44
C GLN A 397 0.29 -16.40 13.03
N LYS A 398 -1.02 -16.15 12.89
CA LYS A 398 -1.69 -16.07 11.57
C LYS A 398 -1.11 -14.93 10.72
N ALA A 399 -0.99 -13.72 11.28
CA ALA A 399 -0.43 -12.56 10.58
C ALA A 399 1.00 -12.82 10.10
N LEU A 400 1.89 -13.31 10.98
CA LEU A 400 3.29 -13.60 10.67
C LEU A 400 3.46 -14.60 9.53
N LYS A 401 2.60 -15.63 9.44
CA LYS A 401 2.64 -16.62 8.36
C LYS A 401 2.42 -15.96 6.98
N PHE A 402 1.44 -15.07 6.89
CA PHE A 402 1.13 -14.36 5.66
C PHE A 402 2.19 -13.32 5.33
N TRP A 403 2.67 -12.54 6.31
CA TRP A 403 3.74 -11.56 6.10
C TRP A 403 5.05 -12.18 5.61
N HIS A 404 5.42 -13.36 6.12
CA HIS A 404 6.55 -14.12 5.58
C HIS A 404 6.33 -14.51 4.12
N THR A 405 5.14 -15.05 3.81
CA THR A 405 4.81 -15.50 2.45
C THR A 405 4.83 -14.34 1.44
N LEU A 406 4.35 -13.16 1.86
CA LEU A 406 4.29 -11.96 1.03
C LEU A 406 5.64 -11.20 0.99
N ASN A 407 6.60 -11.55 1.85
CA ASN A 407 7.88 -10.86 1.99
C ASN A 407 7.72 -9.34 2.23
N LEU A 408 6.91 -8.99 3.23
CA LEU A 408 6.67 -7.61 3.66
C LEU A 408 7.42 -7.33 4.98
N PRO A 409 8.70 -6.90 4.93
CA PRO A 409 9.57 -6.83 6.10
C PRO A 409 9.07 -5.87 7.18
N TYR A 410 8.57 -4.70 6.80
CA TYR A 410 8.08 -3.73 7.79
C TYR A 410 6.87 -4.24 8.58
N GLU A 411 5.90 -4.86 7.90
CA GLU A 411 4.72 -5.46 8.56
C GLU A 411 5.11 -6.66 9.44
N LEU A 412 6.14 -7.41 9.02
CA LEU A 412 6.73 -8.46 9.82
C LEU A 412 7.33 -7.92 11.13
N ALA A 413 8.08 -6.83 11.03
CA ALA A 413 8.71 -6.18 12.18
C ALA A 413 7.66 -5.64 13.16
N ASN A 414 6.66 -4.92 12.65
CA ASN A 414 5.55 -4.39 13.43
C ASN A 414 4.75 -5.49 14.15
N THR A 415 4.52 -6.62 13.47
CA THR A 415 3.85 -7.78 14.07
C THR A 415 4.71 -8.47 15.13
N ASN A 416 6.03 -8.55 14.94
CA ASN A 416 6.94 -9.07 15.97
C ASN A 416 7.08 -8.13 17.17
N GLU A 417 7.05 -6.81 16.95
CA GLU A 417 7.01 -5.82 18.03
C GLU A 417 5.79 -6.04 18.92
N LEU A 418 4.59 -6.14 18.32
CA LEU A 418 3.36 -6.43 19.04
C LEU A 418 3.41 -7.78 19.77
N LYS A 419 4.01 -8.81 19.15
CA LYS A 419 4.25 -10.11 19.81
C LYS A 419 5.16 -9.98 21.03
N GLY A 420 6.20 -9.16 20.94
CA GLY A 420 7.08 -8.84 22.06
C GLY A 420 6.33 -8.20 23.22
N LEU A 421 5.39 -7.29 22.92
CA LEU A 421 4.52 -6.66 23.94
C LEU A 421 3.58 -7.68 24.60
N VAL A 422 2.96 -8.58 23.84
CA VAL A 422 2.12 -9.65 24.40
C VAL A 422 2.92 -10.54 25.37
N TYR A 423 4.16 -10.89 25.03
CA TYR A 423 5.00 -11.68 25.94
C TYR A 423 5.42 -10.92 27.21
N ARG A 424 5.57 -9.59 27.15
CA ARG A 424 5.80 -8.78 28.35
C ARG A 424 4.61 -8.82 29.30
N GLU A 425 3.39 -8.74 28.76
CA GLU A 425 2.16 -8.86 29.55
C GLU A 425 2.07 -10.24 30.23
N LEU A 426 2.56 -11.29 29.57
CA LEU A 426 2.69 -12.64 30.11
C LEU A 426 3.87 -12.83 31.08
N ASN A 427 4.69 -11.81 31.30
CA ASN A 427 5.96 -11.89 32.04
C ASN A 427 6.97 -12.93 31.48
N ASP A 428 6.86 -13.27 30.20
CA ASP A 428 7.82 -14.12 29.48
C ASP A 428 8.89 -13.24 28.81
N LYS A 429 9.93 -12.92 29.58
CA LYS A 429 11.00 -12.03 29.13
C LYS A 429 11.79 -12.62 27.96
N ASP A 430 12.11 -13.90 28.01
CA ASP A 430 12.95 -14.53 26.99
C ASP A 430 12.23 -14.53 25.63
N SER A 431 10.95 -14.91 25.60
CA SER A 431 10.16 -14.85 24.35
C SER A 431 9.93 -13.42 23.86
N SER A 432 9.78 -12.46 24.78
CA SER A 432 9.70 -11.04 24.43
C SER A 432 10.97 -10.55 23.75
N ASP A 433 12.14 -10.83 24.34
CA ASP A 433 13.44 -10.38 23.84
C ASP A 433 13.71 -10.96 22.44
N VAL A 434 13.41 -12.26 22.21
CA VAL A 434 13.51 -12.88 20.87
C VAL A 434 12.65 -12.14 19.83
N ALA A 435 11.40 -11.82 20.18
CA ALA A 435 10.49 -11.14 19.26
C ALA A 435 10.93 -9.69 18.98
N LEU A 436 11.35 -8.95 20.00
CA LEU A 436 11.81 -7.57 19.86
C LEU A 436 13.14 -7.45 19.11
N VAL A 437 14.07 -8.41 19.30
CA VAL A 437 15.31 -8.47 18.51
C VAL A 437 15.01 -8.68 17.03
N ALA A 438 14.07 -9.56 16.70
CA ALA A 438 13.64 -9.77 15.31
C ALA A 438 13.04 -8.50 14.69
N ALA A 439 12.20 -7.78 15.44
CA ALA A 439 11.63 -6.50 14.98
C ALA A 439 12.72 -5.43 14.80
N LYS A 440 13.61 -5.27 15.78
CA LYS A 440 14.73 -4.31 15.75
C LYS A 440 15.62 -4.53 14.53
N TRP A 441 16.03 -5.78 14.28
CA TRP A 441 16.90 -6.10 13.14
C TRP A 441 16.30 -5.61 11.81
N VAL A 442 15.00 -5.81 11.58
CA VAL A 442 14.34 -5.32 10.36
C VAL A 442 14.27 -3.80 10.33
N TYR A 443 13.88 -3.16 11.44
CA TYR A 443 13.83 -1.69 11.50
C TYR A 443 15.20 -1.05 11.23
N GLU A 444 16.31 -1.68 11.64
CA GLU A 444 17.68 -1.24 11.33
C GLU A 444 17.96 -1.33 9.83
N GLN A 445 17.59 -2.44 9.18
CA GLN A 445 17.78 -2.58 7.72
C GLN A 445 16.95 -1.57 6.91
N LEU A 446 15.77 -1.21 7.41
CA LEU A 446 14.88 -0.25 6.77
C LEU A 446 15.19 1.20 7.14
N ASN A 447 16.11 1.45 8.09
CA ASN A 447 16.36 2.77 8.67
C ASN A 447 15.08 3.43 9.25
N ALA A 448 14.20 2.62 9.85
CA ALA A 448 12.96 3.05 10.49
C ALA A 448 13.25 3.70 11.86
N ARG A 449 13.91 4.87 11.86
CA ARG A 449 14.44 5.53 13.08
C ARG A 449 13.40 5.69 14.20
N PRO A 450 12.17 6.15 13.96
CA PRO A 450 11.17 6.28 15.03
C PRO A 450 10.82 4.94 15.69
N ASP A 451 10.78 3.87 14.90
CA ASP A 451 10.45 2.52 15.39
C ASP A 451 11.62 1.91 16.17
N LEU A 452 12.86 2.19 15.75
CA LEU A 452 14.07 1.84 16.49
C LEU A 452 14.13 2.53 17.84
N GLU A 453 13.95 3.85 17.88
CA GLU A 453 13.94 4.63 19.12
C GLU A 453 12.88 4.10 20.09
N ARG A 454 11.70 3.75 19.58
CA ARG A 454 10.61 3.18 20.36
C ARG A 454 10.98 1.81 20.95
N ILE A 455 11.53 0.88 20.17
CA ILE A 455 11.98 -0.42 20.70
C ILE A 455 13.13 -0.22 21.70
N GLU A 456 14.08 0.67 21.42
CA GLU A 456 15.21 0.92 22.31
C GLU A 456 14.75 1.51 23.64
N GLN A 457 13.78 2.43 23.63
CA GLN A 457 13.15 2.89 24.87
C GLN A 457 12.45 1.75 25.61
N MET A 458 11.76 0.85 24.91
CA MET A 458 11.11 -0.32 25.51
C MET A 458 12.10 -1.32 26.12
N VAL A 459 13.26 -1.53 25.50
CA VAL A 459 14.32 -2.45 25.99
C VAL A 459 15.14 -1.78 27.10
N ASN A 460 15.41 -0.49 26.98
CA ASN A 460 16.22 0.29 27.94
C ASN A 460 15.41 0.81 29.13
N GLN A 461 14.08 0.83 29.05
CA GLN A 461 13.24 0.85 30.24
C GLN A 461 13.57 -0.42 31.03
N LYS A 462 14.57 -0.29 31.92
CA LYS A 462 14.65 -1.11 33.13
C LYS A 462 13.22 -1.09 33.67
N GLN A 463 12.55 -2.24 33.68
CA GLN A 463 11.41 -2.42 34.58
C GLN A 463 11.81 -1.75 35.89
N PRO A 464 11.05 -0.78 36.42
CA PRO A 464 11.39 -0.17 37.69
C PRO A 464 11.70 -1.33 38.61
N ASP A 465 12.93 -1.36 39.13
CA ASP A 465 13.43 -2.49 39.91
C ASP A 465 12.32 -2.81 40.90
N GLN A 466 11.56 -3.90 40.66
CA GLN A 466 10.37 -4.20 41.47
C GLN A 466 10.76 -4.44 42.93
N ASN A 467 12.07 -4.52 43.16
CA ASN A 467 12.66 -4.62 44.47
C ASN A 467 12.95 -3.26 45.13
N PHE A 468 12.75 -2.11 44.49
CA PHE A 468 12.98 -0.78 45.09
C PHE A 468 14.40 -0.61 45.67
N GLY A 469 15.42 -1.20 45.04
CA GLY A 469 16.80 -1.22 45.56
C GLY A 469 17.03 -2.18 46.74
N LEU A 470 16.00 -2.96 47.11
CA LEU A 470 16.10 -4.04 48.09
C LEU A 470 16.69 -5.30 47.46
N THR A 471 17.40 -6.07 48.26
CA THR A 471 17.75 -7.44 47.91
C THR A 471 16.51 -8.33 47.96
N LEU A 472 16.52 -9.47 47.26
CA LEU A 472 15.44 -10.47 47.34
C LEU A 472 15.09 -10.85 48.78
N ARG A 473 16.10 -10.89 49.67
CA ARG A 473 15.90 -11.24 51.07
C ARG A 473 15.23 -10.12 51.86
N GLU A 474 15.60 -8.88 51.61
CA GLU A 474 14.94 -7.71 52.19
C GLU A 474 13.49 -7.59 51.71
N LEU A 475 13.22 -7.92 50.45
CA LEU A 475 11.87 -7.98 49.91
C LEU A 475 11.01 -9.02 50.64
N GLN A 476 11.51 -10.26 50.81
CA GLN A 476 10.81 -11.32 51.54
C GLN A 476 10.47 -10.90 52.98
N VAL A 477 11.40 -10.23 53.66
CA VAL A 477 11.16 -9.69 55.01
C VAL A 477 10.08 -8.60 54.96
N LEU A 478 10.16 -7.64 54.04
CA LEU A 478 9.18 -6.56 53.89
C LEU A 478 7.76 -7.10 53.64
N ARG A 479 7.61 -8.10 52.76
CA ARG A 479 6.31 -8.73 52.45
C ARG A 479 5.68 -9.35 53.69
N ARG A 480 6.43 -10.17 54.42
CA ARG A 480 5.93 -10.86 55.61
C ARG A 480 5.58 -9.90 56.75
N VAL A 481 6.35 -8.81 56.88
CA VAL A 481 6.05 -7.73 57.84
C VAL A 481 4.79 -6.96 57.45
N ALA A 482 4.59 -6.68 56.15
CA ALA A 482 3.38 -6.03 55.64
C ALA A 482 2.11 -6.89 55.82
N SER A 483 2.25 -8.22 55.83
CA SER A 483 1.18 -9.16 56.20
C SER A 483 0.90 -9.24 57.72
N GLY A 484 1.49 -8.35 58.54
CA GLY A 484 1.23 -8.28 59.98
C GLY A 484 2.02 -9.28 60.84
N ARG A 485 2.99 -10.02 60.28
CA ARG A 485 3.80 -10.97 61.05
C ARG A 485 4.79 -10.25 61.96
N THR A 486 5.08 -10.80 63.14
CA THR A 486 6.11 -10.30 64.07
C THR A 486 7.51 -10.72 63.64
N ASN A 487 8.58 -10.05 64.09
CA ASN A 487 9.96 -10.42 63.71
C ASN A 487 10.30 -11.86 64.09
N LYS A 488 9.75 -12.36 65.21
CA LYS A 488 9.82 -13.78 65.61
C LYS A 488 9.19 -14.73 64.61
N SER A 489 8.00 -14.39 64.10
CA SER A 489 7.34 -15.19 63.06
C SER A 489 8.12 -15.14 61.75
N VAL A 490 8.56 -13.95 61.33
CA VAL A 490 9.35 -13.79 60.10
C VAL A 490 10.67 -14.55 60.18
N ALA A 491 11.32 -14.55 61.35
CA ALA A 491 12.54 -15.30 61.62
C ALA A 491 12.32 -16.81 61.45
N ALA A 492 11.22 -17.34 62.00
CA ALA A 492 10.83 -18.74 61.85
C ALA A 492 10.50 -19.10 60.39
N ASP A 493 9.69 -18.28 59.71
CA ASP A 493 9.26 -18.50 58.31
C ASP A 493 10.44 -18.53 57.34
N LEU A 494 11.43 -17.68 57.59
CA LEU A 494 12.58 -17.50 56.73
C LEU A 494 13.81 -18.31 57.21
N MET A 495 13.69 -19.10 58.28
CA MET A 495 14.79 -19.88 58.89
C MET A 495 16.05 -19.03 59.19
N ILE A 496 15.86 -17.87 59.81
CA ILE A 496 16.94 -16.97 60.23
C ILE A 496 16.73 -16.50 61.68
N SER A 497 17.73 -15.88 62.29
CA SER A 497 17.59 -15.31 63.64
C SER A 497 16.75 -14.03 63.65
N GLU A 498 16.04 -13.74 64.75
CA GLU A 498 15.33 -12.45 64.93
C GLU A 498 16.26 -11.25 64.73
N ARG A 499 17.50 -11.34 65.22
CA ARG A 499 18.53 -10.30 65.04
C ARG A 499 18.87 -10.07 63.55
N THR A 500 18.77 -11.10 62.72
CA THR A 500 18.96 -10.99 61.27
C THR A 500 17.78 -10.26 60.63
N VAL A 501 16.56 -10.51 61.09
CA VAL A 501 15.35 -9.77 60.65
C VAL A 501 15.45 -8.30 61.04
N ASP A 502 15.88 -7.96 62.25
CA ASP A 502 16.09 -6.57 62.69
C ASP A 502 17.11 -5.83 61.81
N ARG A 503 18.19 -6.51 61.42
CA ARG A 503 19.18 -5.97 60.49
C ARG A 503 18.60 -5.74 59.09
N HIS A 504 17.81 -6.68 58.57
CA HIS A 504 17.12 -6.49 57.29
C HIS A 504 16.12 -5.33 57.36
N MET A 505 15.34 -5.20 58.44
CA MET A 505 14.43 -4.07 58.67
C MET A 505 15.15 -2.73 58.69
N SER A 506 16.32 -2.66 59.35
CA SER A 506 17.15 -1.45 59.37
C SER A 506 17.66 -1.08 57.98
N ASN A 507 18.09 -2.07 57.19
CA ASN A 507 18.51 -1.83 55.81
C ASN A 507 17.36 -1.40 54.90
N ILE A 508 16.18 -2.01 55.07
CA ILE A 508 14.95 -1.65 54.34
C ILE A 508 14.59 -0.19 54.63
N PHE A 509 14.58 0.20 55.91
CA PHE A 509 14.31 1.58 56.33
C PHE A 509 15.30 2.57 55.69
N ASN A 510 16.60 2.27 55.75
CA ASN A 510 17.63 3.12 55.14
C ASN A 510 17.49 3.23 53.62
N LYS A 511 17.18 2.12 52.94
CA LYS A 511 17.06 2.09 51.47
C LYS A 511 15.79 2.77 50.96
N LEU A 512 14.69 2.64 51.69
CA LEU A 512 13.39 3.17 51.30
C LEU A 512 13.08 4.55 51.92
N GLY A 513 13.95 5.07 52.78
CA GLY A 513 13.74 6.35 53.48
C GLY A 513 12.58 6.30 54.47
N LEU A 514 12.36 5.16 55.13
CA LEU A 514 11.25 4.93 56.04
C LEU A 514 11.73 4.95 57.49
N SER A 515 10.89 5.42 58.39
CA SER A 515 11.22 5.60 59.81
C SER A 515 10.53 4.58 60.73
N SER A 516 9.52 3.86 60.22
CA SER A 516 8.73 2.94 61.05
C SER A 516 8.25 1.69 60.32
N ARG A 517 7.93 0.66 61.11
CA ARG A 517 7.31 -0.58 60.63
C ARG A 517 5.97 -0.33 59.93
N VAL A 518 5.20 0.63 60.42
CA VAL A 518 3.90 1.01 59.85
C VAL A 518 4.11 1.63 58.48
N GLU A 519 5.07 2.54 58.33
CA GLU A 519 5.44 3.12 57.03
C GLU A 519 5.91 2.07 56.04
N ALA A 520 6.70 1.07 56.47
CA ALA A 520 7.09 -0.06 55.62
C ALA A 520 5.90 -0.93 55.19
N ALA A 521 4.95 -1.20 56.09
CA ALA A 521 3.73 -1.93 55.73
C ALA A 521 2.87 -1.13 54.74
N THR A 522 2.70 0.17 54.96
CA THR A 522 1.98 1.07 54.05
C THR A 522 2.67 1.20 52.70
N PHE A 523 4.01 1.25 52.68
CA PHE A 523 4.80 1.25 51.45
C PHE A 523 4.56 -0.03 50.65
N ALA A 524 4.60 -1.20 51.30
CA ALA A 524 4.36 -2.48 50.62
C ALA A 524 2.91 -2.58 50.08
N LEU A 525 1.93 -2.07 50.81
CA LEU A 525 0.54 -1.98 50.37
C LEU A 525 0.37 -1.07 49.14
N LYS A 526 0.92 0.15 49.19
CA LYS A 526 0.84 1.13 48.09
C LYS A 526 1.50 0.63 46.80
N ASN A 527 2.50 -0.24 46.94
CA ASN A 527 3.27 -0.78 45.82
C ASN A 527 2.88 -2.23 45.46
N ASN A 528 1.73 -2.73 45.93
CA ASN A 528 1.19 -4.07 45.62
C ASN A 528 2.18 -5.24 45.89
N LEU A 529 2.96 -5.16 46.97
CA LEU A 529 3.98 -6.16 47.32
C LEU A 529 3.46 -7.31 48.20
N LEU A 530 2.17 -7.37 48.52
CA LEU A 530 1.61 -8.46 49.32
C LEU A 530 1.47 -9.74 48.47
N GLU A 531 1.88 -10.87 49.03
CA GLU A 531 1.55 -12.19 48.44
C GLU A 531 0.07 -12.49 48.70
N SER A 532 -0.62 -12.94 47.66
CA SER A 532 -1.96 -13.54 47.72
C SER A 532 -2.02 -14.72 48.69
#